data_AF-A0A2N6Q4U6-F1
#
_entry.id   AF-A0A2N6Q4U6-F1
#
_cell.length_a   1.000
_cell.length_b   1.000
_cell.length_c   1.000
_cell.angle_alpha   90.00
_cell.angle_beta   90.00
_cell.angle_gamma   90.00
#
_symmetry.space_group_name_H-M   'P 1'
#
loop_
_entity.id
_entity.type
_entity.pdbx_description
1 polymer ?
#
loop_
_entity_poly.entity_id
_entity_poly.type
_entity_poly.pdbx_seq_one_letter_code
_entity_poly.pdbx_strand_id
1 'polypeptide(L)' 'MKQRPSSPSFADLIVGQCKVKQTFFSQIDNIIDWNPIRSIIEIAYTKGNKATGRPSYDSLVLFKTE' A
#
# COMPACT_ATOMS: atom_id res chain seq x y z
N MET A 1 -32.39 -7.45 -16.46
CA MET A 1 -31.74 -8.63 -17.07
C MET A 1 -30.29 -8.67 -16.59
N LYS A 2 -29.90 -9.69 -15.81
CA LYS A 2 -28.48 -9.86 -15.41
C LYS A 2 -27.71 -10.34 -16.65
N GLN A 3 -26.77 -9.52 -17.14
CA GLN A 3 -25.89 -9.95 -18.23
C GLN A 3 -25.01 -11.11 -17.74
N ARG A 4 -24.84 -12.12 -18.60
CA ARG A 4 -23.90 -13.21 -18.33
C ARG A 4 -22.49 -12.62 -18.33
N PRO A 5 -21.62 -12.98 -17.38
CA PRO A 5 -20.23 -12.53 -17.43
C PRO A 5 -19.63 -13.03 -18.75
N SER A 6 -19.02 -12.10 -19.49
CA SER A 6 -18.31 -12.40 -20.73
C SER A 6 -17.12 -13.33 -20.43
N SER A 7 -16.77 -14.17 -21.40
CA SER A 7 -15.54 -14.97 -21.35
C SER A 7 -14.34 -14.06 -21.08
N PRO A 8 -13.39 -14.45 -20.22
CA PRO A 8 -12.20 -13.65 -19.94
C PRO A 8 -11.41 -13.41 -21.24
N SER A 9 -11.01 -12.16 -21.45
CA SER A 9 -10.13 -11.76 -22.53
C SER A 9 -8.71 -12.29 -22.31
N PHE A 10 -7.89 -12.34 -23.36
CA PHE A 10 -6.48 -12.69 -23.26
C PHE A 10 -5.73 -11.82 -22.23
N ALA A 11 -6.09 -10.53 -22.14
CA ALA A 11 -5.55 -9.63 -21.13
C ALA A 11 -5.93 -10.05 -19.70
N ASP A 12 -7.16 -10.52 -19.47
CA ASP A 12 -7.63 -10.96 -18.14
C ASP A 12 -6.87 -12.20 -17.65
N LEU A 13 -6.49 -13.10 -18.58
CA LEU A 13 -5.69 -14.28 -18.26
C LEU A 13 -4.26 -13.90 -17.82
N ILE A 14 -3.65 -12.91 -18.47
CA ILE A 14 -2.31 -12.41 -18.10
C ILE A 14 -2.37 -11.65 -16.77
N VAL A 15 -3.38 -10.80 -16.57
CA VAL A 15 -3.57 -10.06 -15.32
C VAL A 15 -3.81 -11.01 -14.14
N GLY A 16 -4.57 -12.10 -14.34
CA GLY A 16 -4.76 -13.13 -13.31
C GLY A 16 -3.47 -13.87 -12.92
N GLN A 17 -2.48 -13.93 -13.83
CA GLN A 17 -1.15 -14.47 -13.54
C GLN A 17 -0.25 -13.46 -12.82
N CYS A 18 -0.46 -12.16 -13.03
CA CYS A 18 0.15 -11.08 -12.26
C CYS A 18 -0.46 -10.99 -10.86
N LYS A 19 -0.23 -12.00 -10.02
CA LYS A 19 -0.54 -11.91 -8.59
C LYS A 19 0.26 -10.76 -7.99
N VAL A 20 -0.44 -9.84 -7.32
CA VAL A 20 0.19 -8.97 -6.32
C VAL A 20 1.02 -9.89 -5.43
N LYS A 21 2.33 -9.66 -5.34
CA LYS A 21 3.23 -10.48 -4.53
C LYS A 21 3.00 -10.17 -3.05
N GLN A 22 1.79 -10.40 -2.56
CA GLN A 22 1.40 -10.18 -1.18
C GLN A 22 2.38 -10.90 -0.25
N THR A 23 2.81 -12.12 -0.61
CA THR A 23 3.84 -12.87 0.12
C THR A 23 5.18 -12.14 0.20
N PHE A 24 5.63 -11.49 -0.88
CA PHE A 24 6.87 -10.72 -0.89
C PHE A 24 6.76 -9.48 -0.01
N PHE A 25 5.66 -8.75 -0.11
CA PHE A 25 5.42 -7.57 0.72
C PHE A 25 5.31 -7.94 2.21
N SER A 26 4.57 -9.00 2.54
CA SER A 26 4.50 -9.52 3.92
C SER A 26 5.87 -9.99 4.43
N GLN A 27 6.73 -10.56 3.58
CA GLN A 27 8.09 -10.92 3.99
C GLN A 27 8.93 -9.68 4.33
N ILE A 28 8.91 -8.66 3.47
CA ILE A 28 9.58 -7.37 3.73
C ILE A 28 9.09 -6.79 5.05
N ASP A 29 7.78 -6.78 5.25
CA ASP A 29 7.14 -6.19 6.42
C ASP A 29 7.56 -6.83 7.75
N ASN A 30 7.82 -8.14 7.72
CA ASN A 30 8.29 -8.90 8.88
C ASN A 30 9.80 -8.79 9.11
N ILE A 31 10.59 -8.54 8.06
CA ILE A 31 12.06 -8.47 8.15
C ILE A 31 12.52 -7.09 8.62
N ILE A 32 11.83 -6.03 8.20
CA ILE A 32 12.22 -4.65 8.48
C ILE A 32 11.63 -4.18 9.81
N ASP A 33 12.47 -3.68 10.72
CA ASP A 33 11.99 -2.86 11.83
C ASP A 33 11.64 -1.45 11.31
N TRP A 34 10.34 -1.17 11.23
CA TRP A 34 9.82 0.08 10.70
C TRP A 34 9.92 1.25 11.68
N ASN A 35 10.10 1.01 12.97
CA ASN A 35 10.15 2.06 14.00
C ASN A 35 11.29 3.07 13.81
N PRO A 36 12.56 2.65 13.62
CA PRO A 36 13.65 3.59 13.38
C PRO A 36 13.47 4.38 12.08
N ILE A 37 12.99 3.73 11.01
CA ILE A 37 12.71 4.38 9.72
C ILE A 37 11.64 5.46 9.90
N ARG A 38 10.56 5.11 10.59
CA ARG A 38 9.48 6.03 10.93
C ARG A 38 10.00 7.26 11.69
N SER A 39 10.86 7.05 12.68
CA SER A 39 11.45 8.14 13.47
C SER A 39 12.28 9.08 12.61
N ILE A 40 13.10 8.55 11.70
CA ILE A 40 13.91 9.36 10.77
C ILE A 40 13.01 10.18 9.84
N ILE A 41 11.95 9.58 9.29
CA ILE A 41 11.03 10.28 8.39
C ILE A 41 10.27 11.38 9.15
N GLU A 42 9.80 11.13 10.37
CA GLU A 42 9.04 12.09 11.16
C GLU A 42 9.85 13.35 11.53
N ILE A 43 11.19 13.27 11.54
CA ILE A 43 12.07 14.46 11.69
C ILE A 43 11.88 15.43 10.51
N ALA A 44 11.85 14.91 9.28
CA ALA A 44 11.70 15.71 8.07
C ALA A 44 10.21 16.00 7.73
N TYR A 45 9.32 15.10 8.15
CA TYR A 45 7.90 15.13 7.84
C TYR A 45 7.09 15.48 9.09
N THR A 46 7.18 16.75 9.49
CA THR A 46 6.45 17.26 10.65
C THR A 46 4.95 17.14 10.39
N LYS A 47 4.22 16.42 11.27
CA LYS A 47 2.76 16.33 11.20
C LYS A 47 2.16 17.69 11.52
N GLY A 48 1.96 18.52 10.50
CA GLY A 48 1.28 19.80 10.66
C GLY A 48 -0.16 19.59 11.13
N ASN A 49 -0.61 20.45 12.05
CA ASN A 49 -2.03 20.58 12.35
C ASN A 49 -2.71 21.21 11.14
N LYS A 50 -3.40 20.39 10.35
CA LYS A 50 -4.19 20.89 9.22
C LYS A 50 -5.34 21.74 9.78
N ALA A 51 -5.60 22.89 9.16
CA ALA A 51 -6.72 23.76 9.52
C ALA A 51 -8.09 23.05 9.47
N THR A 52 -8.18 21.95 8.72
CA THR A 52 -9.35 21.08 8.62
C THR A 52 -9.52 20.08 9.77
N GLY A 53 -8.62 20.07 10.77
CA GLY A 53 -8.70 19.20 11.96
C GLY A 53 -8.42 17.71 11.68
N ARG A 54 -8.12 17.34 10.44
CA ARG A 54 -7.75 15.96 10.08
C ARG A 54 -6.27 15.72 10.39
N PRO A 55 -5.93 14.61 11.07
CA PRO A 55 -4.54 14.27 11.31
C PRO A 55 -3.82 14.07 9.98
N SER A 56 -2.51 14.37 9.97
CA SER A 56 -1.66 14.05 8.82
C SER A 56 -1.55 12.52 8.66
N TYR A 57 -1.39 12.06 7.41
CA TYR A 57 -1.20 10.65 7.10
C TYR A 57 0.00 10.05 7.86
N ASP A 58 -0.01 8.74 8.03
CA ASP A 58 1.12 8.02 8.58
C ASP A 58 2.38 8.26 7.72
N SER A 59 3.52 8.49 8.36
CA SER A 59 4.78 8.77 7.67
C SER A 59 5.28 7.59 6.83
N LEU A 60 4.81 6.37 7.12
CA LEU A 60 5.15 5.16 6.37
C LEU A 60 4.23 4.89 5.18
N VAL A 61 3.17 5.68 4.97
CA VAL A 61 2.14 5.38 3.93
C VAL A 61 2.71 5.26 2.51
N LEU A 62 3.83 5.93 2.23
CA LEU A 62 4.52 5.88 0.92
C LEU A 62 5.59 4.78 0.82
N PHE A 63 5.92 4.15 1.94
CA PHE A 63 7.07 3.25 2.06
C PHE A 63 6.67 1.83 2.47
N LYS A 64 5.52 1.70 3.15
CA LYS A 64 4.99 0.45 3.66
C LYS A 64 3.75 0.05 2.88
N THR A 65 3.78 -1.13 2.28
CA THR A 65 2.66 -1.73 1.55
C THR A 65 1.78 -2.53 2.52
N GLU A 66 0.46 -2.28 2.52
CA GLU A 66 -0.54 -3.06 3.27
C GLU A 66 -0.73 -4.49 2.72
#